data_AF-A0A542SQI2-F1
#
_entry.id   AF-A0A542SQI2-F1
#
_cell.length_a   1.000
_cell.length_b   1.000
_cell.length_c   1.000
_cell.angle_alpha   90.00
_cell.angle_beta   90.00
_cell.angle_gamma   90.00
#
_symmetry.space_group_name_H-M   'P 1'
#
loop_
_entity.id
_entity.type
_entity.pdbx_description
1 polymer ?
#
loop_
_entity_poly.entity_id
_entity_poly.type
_entity_poly.pdbx_seq_one_letter_code
_entity_poly.pdbx_strand_id
1 'polypeptide(L)'
;MALAPSAGAGCGFMRQSEPRSRLGGVCEENRTAKLGNYRQQCSPALIQANVAMQIRTRAIGRLIWDNDSVALRGDGRLNHDLLPDEKGPQDECGVFGLWAPGEEVAKLAYFGLYALQHRGQESAGIATSNGEQILVYKDMGLVSQVFDETALNALTGHLAVGHCRYSTTGGNTWENAQPTLGATASGTVALAHNGNLTNTADLVELVAERYGAQRRGELARGNTTDTALITALFTGDDGHSLEETAMEVLPRLEGAFSLVFMDEHALYAARDPQGVRPLVLGRLDRGWVVASETPALDIVGASYVREIEPGEFIRIDQDGLVSRKFAEPKRAGCVFEYVYLARPDTSIRGRSVHAARVEMGKILAQEHPVEADLVIPVPESGTPAAVGYAQESGIPFGQGLTKNSYVGRTFIQPSDTLRQLGIRLKLNPLREVIRGRKLVVVDDSIVRGNTQRALIRMLREAGADEVHVRISSPPVKWPCFYGIDFASRAELIANGLSADEIASSLGADSLGYISLEGMIAASNQPASELCAACFTGEYPIELPSEERRGKHLLEMPTMGNPDDGLHSLTVGAGGAGALQHP
;
A
#
# COMPACT_ATOMS: atom_id res chain seq x y z
N MET A 1 26.85 -16.10 -41.45
CA MET A 1 28.02 -16.31 -42.34
C MET A 1 27.50 -16.23 -43.76
N ALA A 2 28.19 -15.52 -44.68
CA ALA A 2 27.58 -14.90 -45.87
C ALA A 2 26.52 -13.82 -45.52
N LEU A 3 26.33 -12.73 -46.29
CA LEU A 3 27.13 -12.14 -47.38
C LEU A 3 26.92 -10.60 -47.37
N ALA A 4 27.83 -9.86 -48.01
CA ALA A 4 27.75 -8.40 -48.25
C ALA A 4 28.08 -8.16 -49.76
N PRO A 5 28.25 -6.92 -50.30
CA PRO A 5 28.01 -5.58 -49.77
C PRO A 5 27.23 -4.65 -50.76
N SER A 6 27.12 -3.35 -50.47
CA SER A 6 27.02 -2.30 -51.50
C SER A 6 27.70 -1.00 -51.02
N ALA A 7 28.15 -0.13 -51.94
CA ALA A 7 28.93 1.07 -51.61
C ALA A 7 28.82 2.20 -52.66
N GLY A 8 28.99 3.45 -52.19
CA GLY A 8 29.02 4.71 -52.96
C GLY A 8 28.58 5.85 -52.02
N ALA A 9 29.39 6.86 -51.66
CA ALA A 9 30.18 7.83 -52.43
C ALA A 9 29.30 8.86 -53.18
N GLY A 10 29.44 10.18 -52.99
CA GLY A 10 30.32 10.92 -52.05
C GLY A 10 30.32 12.45 -52.28
N CYS A 11 31.21 13.16 -51.57
CA CYS A 11 31.44 14.63 -51.58
C CYS A 11 30.33 15.51 -50.93
N GLY A 12 30.65 16.71 -50.37
CA GLY A 12 31.95 17.41 -50.39
C GLY A 12 32.18 18.44 -49.26
N PHE A 13 33.37 19.06 -49.28
CA PHE A 13 33.91 20.08 -48.36
C PHE A 13 33.27 21.48 -48.63
N MET A 14 33.48 22.58 -47.87
CA MET A 14 34.69 23.05 -47.16
C MET A 14 34.39 24.10 -46.05
N ARG A 15 35.45 24.53 -45.32
CA ARG A 15 35.46 25.56 -44.26
C ARG A 15 35.65 27.00 -44.80
N GLN A 16 35.33 28.00 -43.95
CA GLN A 16 36.00 29.31 -43.68
C GLN A 16 34.93 30.41 -43.43
N SER A 17 35.12 31.53 -42.71
CA SER A 17 35.95 32.01 -41.58
C SER A 17 35.62 33.53 -41.40
N GLU A 18 35.90 34.12 -40.24
CA GLU A 18 35.62 35.55 -39.87
C GLU A 18 36.29 36.60 -40.81
N PRO A 19 35.84 37.90 -40.85
CA PRO A 19 36.25 38.88 -39.81
C PRO A 19 35.28 40.07 -39.51
N ARG A 20 35.74 40.99 -38.64
CA ARG A 20 35.04 42.05 -37.88
C ARG A 20 34.91 43.44 -38.56
N SER A 21 33.94 44.27 -38.10
CA SER A 21 34.11 45.69 -37.66
C SER A 21 32.76 46.40 -37.41
N ARG A 22 32.61 47.58 -36.76
CA ARG A 22 33.10 48.14 -35.46
C ARG A 22 32.42 49.53 -35.24
N LEU A 23 31.93 49.87 -34.03
CA LEU A 23 31.63 51.24 -33.47
C LEU A 23 30.59 51.11 -32.31
N GLY A 24 30.67 51.78 -31.15
CA GLY A 24 31.80 52.50 -30.51
C GLY A 24 31.42 53.41 -29.32
N GLY A 25 31.85 53.09 -28.08
CA GLY A 25 31.83 53.96 -26.88
C GLY A 25 30.48 54.05 -26.12
N VAL A 26 30.36 54.54 -24.88
CA VAL A 26 31.26 54.98 -23.75
C VAL A 26 30.37 54.83 -22.46
N CYS A 27 30.76 54.77 -21.17
CA CYS A 27 31.98 55.04 -20.39
C CYS A 27 31.96 54.20 -19.07
N GLU A 28 32.89 54.45 -18.13
CA GLU A 28 32.98 53.86 -16.77
C GLU A 28 32.70 54.92 -15.68
N GLU A 29 32.35 54.51 -14.43
CA GLU A 29 33.14 54.80 -13.21
C GLU A 29 32.48 54.47 -11.84
N ASN A 30 33.31 53.88 -10.99
CA ASN A 30 33.36 53.80 -9.52
C ASN A 30 32.49 54.73 -8.63
N ARG A 31 32.08 54.21 -7.44
CA ARG A 31 32.72 54.57 -6.13
C ARG A 31 32.24 53.76 -4.91
N THR A 32 33.10 53.73 -3.88
CA THR A 32 32.92 53.01 -2.61
C THR A 32 32.90 53.93 -1.37
N ALA A 33 32.21 53.47 -0.33
CA ALA A 33 32.38 53.77 1.11
C ALA A 33 32.38 55.22 1.65
N LYS A 34 31.57 55.46 2.70
CA LYS A 34 32.06 55.82 4.05
C LYS A 34 30.97 55.82 5.14
N LEU A 35 31.41 55.67 6.40
CA LEU A 35 30.58 55.81 7.60
C LEU A 35 30.38 57.29 7.98
N GLY A 36 29.29 57.60 8.70
CA GLY A 36 29.06 58.90 9.33
C GLY A 36 28.13 58.76 10.55
N ASN A 37 28.61 59.14 11.74
CA ASN A 37 27.83 59.07 12.99
C ASN A 37 26.80 60.20 13.07
N TYR A 38 25.62 59.91 13.60
CA TYR A 38 24.90 60.81 14.51
C TYR A 38 24.35 60.00 15.69
N ARG A 39 24.45 60.56 16.90
CA ARG A 39 24.14 59.89 18.18
C ARG A 39 23.49 60.91 19.13
N GLN A 40 22.56 60.44 19.97
CA GLN A 40 21.72 61.25 20.87
C GLN A 40 20.64 62.06 20.10
N GLN A 41 19.40 62.25 20.58
CA GLN A 41 18.85 62.08 21.93
C GLN A 41 17.47 61.37 21.90
N CYS A 42 17.19 60.48 22.87
CA CYS A 42 15.84 60.03 23.24
C CYS A 42 15.73 60.03 24.76
N SER A 43 14.59 60.44 25.32
CA SER A 43 14.38 60.59 26.77
C SER A 43 13.86 59.31 27.43
N PRO A 44 14.00 59.14 28.77
CA PRO A 44 13.63 57.90 29.46
C PRO A 44 12.15 57.52 29.42
N ALA A 45 11.25 58.45 29.08
CA ALA A 45 9.81 58.28 29.18
C ALA A 45 9.22 57.20 28.24
N LEU A 46 9.87 56.93 27.11
CA LEU A 46 9.39 55.98 26.10
C LEU A 46 9.62 54.49 26.46
N ILE A 47 10.47 54.19 27.44
CA ILE A 47 10.84 52.80 27.77
C ILE A 47 9.77 52.13 28.67
N GLN A 48 9.11 52.87 29.56
CA GLN A 48 8.09 52.29 30.45
C GLN A 48 6.73 52.04 29.78
N ALA A 49 6.40 52.76 28.71
CA ALA A 49 5.13 52.59 27.99
C ALA A 49 5.00 51.20 27.32
N ASN A 50 6.07 50.71 26.67
CA ASN A 50 6.03 49.45 25.92
C ASN A 50 5.93 48.21 26.82
N VAL A 51 6.51 48.23 28.03
CA VAL A 51 6.46 47.09 28.96
C VAL A 51 5.03 46.89 29.51
N ALA A 52 4.30 47.97 29.80
CA ALA A 52 2.93 47.89 30.26
C ALA A 52 1.96 47.33 29.18
N MET A 53 2.20 47.64 27.91
CA MET A 53 1.33 47.19 26.81
C MET A 53 1.53 45.70 26.48
N GLN A 54 2.75 45.18 26.53
CA GLN A 54 3.00 43.75 26.27
C GLN A 54 2.46 42.81 27.37
N ILE A 55 2.28 43.30 28.60
CA ILE A 55 1.77 42.48 29.72
C ILE A 55 0.24 42.32 29.68
N ARG A 56 -0.52 43.31 29.19
CA ARG A 56 -1.99 43.19 29.09
C ARG A 56 -2.48 42.32 27.93
N THR A 57 -1.77 42.25 26.81
CA THR A 57 -2.17 41.39 25.68
C THR A 57 -2.02 39.89 25.99
N ARG A 58 -1.16 39.51 26.95
CA ARG A 58 -1.01 38.12 27.41
C ARG A 58 -2.10 37.63 28.37
N ALA A 59 -2.97 38.51 28.88
CA ALA A 59 -4.02 38.16 29.83
C ALA A 59 -5.41 37.90 29.19
N ILE A 60 -5.61 38.28 27.91
CA ILE A 60 -6.89 38.12 27.20
C ILE A 60 -6.85 36.93 26.22
N GLY A 61 -5.68 36.59 25.68
CA GLY A 61 -5.49 35.43 24.79
C GLY A 61 -5.55 34.05 25.46
N ARG A 62 -6.22 33.90 26.61
CA ARG A 62 -6.25 32.67 27.41
C ARG A 62 -7.65 32.26 27.90
N LEU A 63 -8.70 32.77 27.25
CA LEU A 63 -10.11 32.48 27.59
C LEU A 63 -11.00 32.23 26.35
N ILE A 64 -10.41 31.95 25.19
CA ILE A 64 -11.10 31.69 23.92
C ILE A 64 -10.43 30.51 23.17
N TRP A 65 -10.10 29.46 23.93
CA TRP A 65 -9.59 28.18 23.39
C TRP A 65 -10.26 26.95 24.03
N ASP A 66 -11.37 27.15 24.75
CA ASP A 66 -12.34 26.09 25.04
C ASP A 66 -13.41 26.10 23.94
N ASN A 67 -13.15 25.32 22.88
CA ASN A 67 -14.15 24.82 21.95
C ASN A 67 -13.50 23.70 21.12
N ASP A 68 -14.02 22.49 21.24
CA ASP A 68 -13.62 21.36 20.41
C ASP A 68 -13.87 21.62 18.91
N SER A 69 -13.29 20.77 18.06
CA SER A 69 -13.26 20.89 16.59
C SER A 69 -12.34 21.99 16.02
N VAL A 70 -11.06 21.98 16.42
CA VAL A 70 -9.99 22.46 15.52
C VAL A 70 -10.00 21.57 14.27
N ALA A 71 -10.64 22.05 13.21
CA ALA A 71 -10.64 21.36 11.92
C ALA A 71 -9.20 21.23 11.41
N LEU A 72 -8.70 20.00 11.35
CA LEU A 72 -7.39 19.67 10.80
C LEU A 72 -7.33 20.19 9.35
N ARG A 73 -6.45 21.17 9.11
CA ARG A 73 -6.09 21.56 7.75
C ARG A 73 -5.45 20.35 7.07
N GLY A 74 -5.83 20.09 5.82
CA GLY A 74 -5.14 19.09 5.01
C GLY A 74 -3.65 19.41 4.94
N ASP A 75 -2.82 18.38 5.11
CA ASP A 75 -1.36 18.42 5.01
C ASP A 75 -0.85 18.87 3.63
N GLY A 76 -1.70 18.77 2.60
CA GLY A 76 -1.37 19.06 1.21
C GLY A 76 -0.85 17.85 0.44
N ARG A 77 -0.83 16.66 1.03
CA ARG A 77 -0.39 15.41 0.40
C ARG A 77 -1.56 14.72 -0.31
N LEU A 78 -1.39 14.46 -1.61
CA LEU A 78 -2.39 13.78 -2.44
C LEU A 78 -2.29 12.26 -2.26
N ASN A 79 -3.28 11.60 -1.66
CA ASN A 79 -3.44 10.13 -1.71
C ASN A 79 -4.85 9.77 -2.24
N HIS A 80 -5.06 8.55 -2.76
CA HIS A 80 -6.32 8.24 -3.46
C HIS A 80 -7.53 7.98 -2.51
N ASP A 81 -7.33 8.01 -1.19
CA ASP A 81 -8.38 7.87 -0.18
C ASP A 81 -9.15 9.19 0.04
N LEU A 82 -9.92 9.60 -0.97
CA LEU A 82 -10.79 10.78 -0.93
C LEU A 82 -11.96 10.68 0.07
N LEU A 83 -12.43 9.45 0.31
CA LEU A 83 -13.74 9.16 0.89
C LEU A 83 -13.55 7.95 1.83
N PRO A 84 -13.16 8.19 3.10
CA PRO A 84 -12.77 7.12 4.02
C PRO A 84 -13.86 6.06 4.26
N ASP A 85 -15.13 6.43 4.07
CA ASP A 85 -16.30 5.55 4.23
C ASP A 85 -16.60 4.71 2.97
N GLU A 86 -16.05 5.09 1.80
CA GLU A 86 -16.17 4.43 0.49
C GLU A 86 -14.86 3.73 0.07
N LYS A 87 -14.35 2.87 0.97
CA LYS A 87 -13.22 1.98 0.69
C LYS A 87 -13.71 0.69 0.00
N GLY A 88 -12.99 0.29 -1.05
CA GLY A 88 -13.11 -1.05 -1.64
C GLY A 88 -12.29 -2.07 -0.85
N PRO A 89 -12.01 -3.27 -1.41
CA PRO A 89 -10.90 -4.08 -0.91
C PRO A 89 -9.61 -3.25 -0.95
N GLN A 90 -8.75 -3.34 0.05
CA GLN A 90 -7.43 -2.71 0.04
C GLN A 90 -6.40 -3.74 0.50
N ASP A 91 -5.25 -3.76 -0.17
CA ASP A 91 -4.14 -4.64 0.20
C ASP A 91 -3.42 -4.16 1.45
N GLU A 92 -2.64 -5.05 2.06
CA GLU A 92 -1.76 -4.77 3.19
C GLU A 92 -0.72 -3.70 2.85
N CYS A 93 0.30 -4.13 2.11
CA CYS A 93 1.60 -3.50 2.13
C CYS A 93 2.42 -3.95 0.92
N GLY A 94 3.28 -3.08 0.39
CA GLY A 94 4.34 -3.47 -0.52
C GLY A 94 5.65 -3.67 0.25
N VAL A 95 6.22 -4.87 0.26
CA VAL A 95 7.59 -5.10 0.77
C VAL A 95 8.59 -5.13 -0.38
N PHE A 96 9.76 -4.53 -0.13
CA PHE A 96 10.91 -4.53 -1.03
C PHE A 96 12.20 -4.67 -0.23
N GLY A 97 13.24 -5.26 -0.80
CA GLY A 97 14.59 -5.18 -0.26
C GLY A 97 15.63 -5.66 -1.25
N LEU A 98 16.86 -5.20 -1.09
CA LEU A 98 17.97 -5.58 -1.95
C LEU A 98 19.31 -5.60 -1.22
N TRP A 99 20.17 -6.49 -1.66
CA TRP A 99 21.59 -6.54 -1.34
C TRP A 99 22.35 -6.32 -2.65
N ALA A 100 23.04 -5.18 -2.79
CA ALA A 100 23.69 -4.78 -4.04
C ALA A 100 24.90 -3.84 -3.79
N PRO A 101 26.07 -4.38 -3.39
CA PRO A 101 27.27 -3.58 -3.14
C PRO A 101 27.76 -2.81 -4.36
N GLY A 102 27.86 -1.49 -4.21
CA GLY A 102 28.29 -0.57 -5.27
C GLY A 102 27.15 0.09 -6.05
N GLU A 103 25.89 -0.28 -5.80
CA GLU A 103 24.71 0.36 -6.41
C GLU A 103 24.08 1.44 -5.51
N GLU A 104 23.27 2.35 -6.07
CA GLU A 104 22.54 3.37 -5.31
C GLU A 104 21.28 2.79 -4.63
N VAL A 105 21.48 1.93 -3.62
CA VAL A 105 20.43 1.06 -3.04
C VAL A 105 19.17 1.78 -2.58
N ALA A 106 19.26 3.00 -2.03
CA ALA A 106 18.07 3.78 -1.64
C ALA A 106 17.21 4.23 -2.83
N LYS A 107 17.84 4.58 -3.95
CA LYS A 107 17.13 4.97 -5.18
C LYS A 107 16.49 3.75 -5.86
N LEU A 108 17.16 2.60 -5.83
CA LEU A 108 16.58 1.33 -6.27
C LEU A 108 15.40 0.92 -5.38
N ALA A 109 15.50 1.05 -4.06
CA ALA A 109 14.40 0.83 -3.14
C ALA A 109 13.22 1.79 -3.39
N TYR A 110 13.49 3.08 -3.61
CA TYR A 110 12.48 4.07 -4.00
C TYR A 110 11.71 3.65 -5.27
N PHE A 111 12.39 3.23 -6.34
CA PHE A 111 11.72 2.80 -7.57
C PHE A 111 10.97 1.47 -7.41
N GLY A 112 11.54 0.51 -6.66
CA GLY A 112 10.85 -0.74 -6.31
C GLY A 112 9.54 -0.48 -5.55
N LEU A 113 9.57 0.39 -4.54
CA LEU A 113 8.39 0.81 -3.79
C LEU A 113 7.39 1.63 -4.63
N TYR A 114 7.87 2.49 -5.53
CA TYR A 114 7.03 3.23 -6.47
C TYR A 114 6.23 2.27 -7.38
N ALA A 115 6.83 1.15 -7.81
CA ALA A 115 6.13 0.11 -8.55
C ALA A 115 5.14 -0.73 -7.70
N LEU A 116 5.26 -0.70 -6.36
CA LEU A 116 4.36 -1.34 -5.40
C LEU A 116 3.38 -0.36 -4.72
N GLN A 117 3.32 0.90 -5.15
CA GLN A 117 2.51 1.96 -4.51
C GLN A 117 1.01 1.63 -4.47
N HIS A 118 0.52 0.72 -5.31
CA HIS A 118 -0.87 0.24 -5.27
C HIS A 118 -1.18 -0.61 -4.02
N ARG A 119 -0.17 -1.27 -3.42
CA ARG A 119 -0.33 -2.10 -2.21
C ARG A 119 -0.42 -1.30 -0.90
N GLY A 120 -0.05 -0.02 -0.90
CA GLY A 120 -0.06 0.81 0.30
C GLY A 120 0.18 2.28 -0.05
N GLN A 121 -0.61 3.18 0.54
CA GLN A 121 -0.65 4.62 0.21
C GLN A 121 -0.73 5.54 1.43
N GLU A 122 -0.67 4.96 2.64
CA GLU A 122 -0.86 5.71 3.88
C GLU A 122 0.47 6.16 4.50
N SER A 123 1.52 5.35 4.37
CA SER A 123 2.90 5.73 4.68
C SER A 123 3.90 4.95 3.83
N ALA A 124 5.13 5.44 3.77
CA ALA A 124 6.25 4.74 3.14
C ALA A 124 7.52 4.88 3.98
N GLY A 125 8.44 3.93 3.84
CA GLY A 125 9.72 3.94 4.54
C GLY A 125 10.81 3.14 3.84
N ILE A 126 12.06 3.55 4.06
CA ILE A 126 13.27 2.88 3.58
C ILE A 126 14.28 2.87 4.73
N ALA A 127 14.85 1.69 4.96
CA ALA A 127 16.02 1.47 5.77
C ALA A 127 17.21 1.14 4.85
N THR A 128 18.40 1.66 5.16
CA THR A 128 19.67 1.32 4.47
C THR A 128 20.75 0.94 5.46
N SER A 129 21.63 0.00 5.10
CA SER A 129 22.85 -0.32 5.84
C SER A 129 24.12 -0.17 5.00
N ASN A 130 25.15 0.43 5.61
CA ASN A 130 26.51 0.57 5.07
C ASN A 130 27.46 -0.56 5.47
N GLY A 131 27.02 -1.54 6.26
CA GLY A 131 27.89 -2.57 6.85
C GLY A 131 28.33 -2.29 8.30
N GLU A 132 27.92 -1.17 8.90
CA GLU A 132 28.28 -0.78 10.28
C GLU A 132 27.09 -0.28 11.11
N GLN A 133 26.04 0.23 10.46
CA GLN A 133 24.85 0.80 11.09
C GLN A 133 23.65 0.75 10.14
N ILE A 134 22.43 0.72 10.68
CA ILE A 134 21.19 0.89 9.93
C ILE A 134 20.64 2.32 10.12
N LEU A 135 20.34 2.99 9.01
CA LEU A 135 19.59 4.26 8.98
C LEU A 135 18.19 4.02 8.42
N VAL A 136 17.15 4.46 9.14
CA VAL A 136 15.74 4.34 8.71
C VAL A 136 15.11 5.72 8.53
N TYR A 137 14.41 5.93 7.42
CA TYR A 137 13.57 7.09 7.18
C TYR A 137 12.16 6.63 6.77
N LYS A 138 11.13 7.10 7.48
CA LYS A 138 9.71 6.76 7.23
C LYS A 138 8.81 7.95 7.56
N ASP A 139 7.79 8.20 6.75
CA ASP A 139 6.80 9.27 6.93
C ASP A 139 5.46 8.93 6.25
N MET A 140 4.41 9.71 6.53
CA MET A 140 3.05 9.52 6.04
C MET A 140 2.84 10.05 4.61
N GLY A 141 2.10 9.30 3.79
CA GLY A 141 1.80 9.63 2.40
C GLY A 141 2.44 8.68 1.38
N LEU A 142 2.47 9.12 0.12
CA LEU A 142 3.02 8.35 -0.99
C LEU A 142 4.56 8.34 -0.99
N VAL A 143 5.17 7.33 -1.63
CA VAL A 143 6.63 7.19 -1.78
C VAL A 143 7.25 8.47 -2.35
N SER A 144 6.63 9.07 -3.37
CA SER A 144 7.05 10.34 -4.00
C SER A 144 6.76 11.62 -3.19
N GLN A 145 6.20 11.49 -1.98
CA GLN A 145 5.91 12.59 -1.03
C GLN A 145 6.71 12.46 0.28
N VAL A 146 7.12 11.23 0.59
CA VAL A 146 8.03 10.89 1.70
C VAL A 146 9.49 11.13 1.28
N PHE A 147 9.88 10.69 0.08
CA PHE A 147 11.26 10.72 -0.37
C PHE A 147 11.50 11.82 -1.42
N ASP A 148 12.33 12.81 -1.06
CA ASP A 148 12.97 13.71 -2.00
C ASP A 148 14.42 13.27 -2.27
N GLU A 149 15.10 13.97 -3.19
CA GLU A 149 16.51 13.70 -3.50
C GLU A 149 17.44 13.92 -2.28
N THR A 150 17.08 14.82 -1.35
CA THR A 150 17.84 15.03 -0.10
C THR A 150 17.78 13.80 0.82
N ALA A 151 16.58 13.25 1.05
CA ALA A 151 16.38 12.07 1.86
C ALA A 151 17.06 10.82 1.25
N LEU A 152 16.90 10.62 -0.06
CA LEU A 152 17.52 9.48 -0.77
C LEU A 152 19.06 9.56 -0.79
N ASN A 153 19.64 10.76 -0.88
CA ASN A 153 21.10 10.92 -0.82
C ASN A 153 21.68 10.81 0.61
N ALA A 154 20.84 10.86 1.67
CA ALA A 154 21.24 10.55 3.04
C ALA A 154 21.23 9.05 3.34
N LEU A 155 20.33 8.30 2.69
CA LEU A 155 20.20 6.85 2.79
C LEU A 155 21.29 6.17 1.93
N THR A 156 22.44 5.91 2.55
CA THR A 156 23.62 5.34 1.87
C THR A 156 23.92 3.93 2.36
N GLY A 157 24.45 3.08 1.48
CA GLY A 157 24.82 1.72 1.86
C GLY A 157 24.95 0.72 0.71
N HIS A 158 24.84 -0.55 1.08
CA HIS A 158 24.89 -1.72 0.18
C HIS A 158 23.69 -2.66 0.37
N LEU A 159 22.91 -2.44 1.44
CA LEU A 159 21.62 -3.06 1.69
C LEU A 159 20.54 -2.00 1.79
N ALA A 160 19.33 -2.33 1.35
CA ALA A 160 18.14 -1.60 1.77
C ALA A 160 16.92 -2.52 1.94
N VAL A 161 16.03 -2.12 2.84
CA VAL A 161 14.68 -2.70 3.04
C VAL A 161 13.68 -1.57 2.96
N GLY A 162 12.58 -1.76 2.24
CA GLY A 162 11.59 -0.73 1.94
C GLY A 162 10.16 -1.23 2.16
N HIS A 163 9.27 -0.29 2.45
CA HIS A 163 7.85 -0.56 2.69
C HIS A 163 6.91 0.53 2.16
N CYS A 164 5.74 0.12 1.68
CA CYS A 164 4.55 0.95 1.45
C CYS A 164 3.40 0.38 2.28
N ARG A 165 2.71 1.19 3.10
CA ARG A 165 1.70 0.72 4.07
C ARG A 165 0.25 1.07 3.71
N TYR A 166 -0.65 0.14 4.02
CA TYR A 166 -2.05 0.36 4.38
C TYR A 166 -2.30 -0.14 5.82
N SER A 167 -3.27 0.42 6.54
CA SER A 167 -3.57 0.03 7.92
C SER A 167 -4.50 -1.17 7.99
N THR A 168 -4.09 -2.22 8.70
CA THR A 168 -4.72 -3.55 8.69
C THR A 168 -4.72 -4.18 10.09
N THR A 169 -3.58 -4.13 10.78
CA THR A 169 -3.46 -4.12 12.25
C THR A 169 -2.80 -2.82 12.70
N GLY A 170 -3.32 -2.26 13.80
CA GLY A 170 -3.04 -0.93 14.28
C GLY A 170 -3.63 0.18 13.40
N GLY A 171 -3.70 1.39 13.96
CA GLY A 171 -4.21 2.59 13.30
C GLY A 171 -3.24 3.17 12.26
N ASN A 172 -3.75 4.12 11.49
CA ASN A 172 -2.99 4.88 10.49
C ASN A 172 -2.23 6.02 11.20
N THR A 173 -1.08 5.68 11.80
CA THR A 173 -0.20 6.59 12.55
C THR A 173 1.25 6.48 12.06
N TRP A 174 2.08 7.47 12.43
CA TRP A 174 3.50 7.50 12.05
C TRP A 174 4.32 6.42 12.76
N GLU A 175 3.96 6.12 14.01
CA GLU A 175 4.55 5.06 14.83
C GLU A 175 4.39 3.69 14.14
N ASN A 176 3.26 3.48 13.47
CA ASN A 176 2.92 2.23 12.78
C ASN A 176 3.50 2.12 11.35
N ALA A 177 4.17 3.17 10.84
CA ALA A 177 4.89 3.10 9.57
C ALA A 177 6.06 2.10 9.67
N GLN A 178 6.38 1.44 8.56
CA GLN A 178 7.51 0.51 8.46
C GLN A 178 8.57 1.06 7.46
N PRO A 179 9.83 0.57 7.44
CA PRO A 179 10.41 -0.45 8.31
C PRO A 179 10.34 -0.13 9.81
N THR A 180 10.17 -1.16 10.63
CA THR A 180 10.42 -1.12 12.07
C THR A 180 11.92 -1.21 12.33
N LEU A 181 12.40 -0.67 13.46
CA LEU A 181 13.80 -0.79 13.89
C LEU A 181 13.91 -1.40 15.30
N GLY A 182 14.55 -2.57 15.39
CA GLY A 182 14.81 -3.32 16.62
C GLY A 182 16.31 -3.43 16.94
N ALA A 183 16.59 -3.95 18.14
CA ALA A 183 17.92 -4.49 18.47
C ALA A 183 17.96 -5.98 18.11
N THR A 184 19.17 -6.54 18.01
CA THR A 184 19.42 -7.99 18.07
C THR A 184 20.45 -8.26 19.18
N ALA A 185 20.78 -9.53 19.43
CA ALA A 185 21.80 -9.92 20.41
C ALA A 185 23.22 -9.38 20.09
N SER A 186 23.46 -8.90 18.88
CA SER A 186 24.77 -8.43 18.41
C SER A 186 24.78 -7.11 17.62
N GLY A 187 23.62 -6.59 17.21
CA GLY A 187 23.48 -5.42 16.33
C GLY A 187 22.07 -4.86 16.31
N THR A 188 21.57 -4.47 15.13
CA THR A 188 20.20 -4.00 14.93
C THR A 188 19.48 -4.78 13.83
N VAL A 189 18.16 -4.62 13.76
CA VAL A 189 17.34 -5.22 12.69
C VAL A 189 16.33 -4.22 12.17
N ALA A 190 16.28 -4.04 10.86
CA ALA A 190 15.19 -3.34 10.18
C ALA A 190 14.28 -4.34 9.46
N LEU A 191 12.97 -4.26 9.69
CA LEU A 191 12.00 -5.24 9.21
C LEU A 191 10.80 -4.59 8.52
N ALA A 192 10.38 -5.21 7.42
CA ALA A 192 9.20 -4.86 6.63
C ALA A 192 8.32 -6.10 6.41
N HIS A 193 7.00 -5.93 6.54
CA HIS A 193 6.01 -7.00 6.54
C HIS A 193 4.85 -6.67 5.60
N ASN A 194 4.46 -7.65 4.78
CA ASN A 194 3.18 -7.70 4.09
C ASN A 194 2.43 -8.95 4.57
N GLY A 195 1.31 -8.74 5.27
CA GLY A 195 0.52 -9.81 5.88
C GLY A 195 -0.10 -9.36 7.20
N ASN A 196 -0.76 -10.27 7.89
CA ASN A 196 -1.36 -10.04 9.20
C ASN A 196 -1.26 -11.31 10.06
N LEU A 197 -0.74 -11.18 11.27
CA LEU A 197 -0.64 -12.29 12.23
C LEU A 197 -1.92 -12.45 13.06
N THR A 198 -2.49 -13.67 13.03
CA THR A 198 -3.70 -14.02 13.76
C THR A 198 -3.44 -14.21 15.25
N ASN A 199 -2.29 -14.79 15.65
CA ASN A 199 -1.92 -15.04 17.05
C ASN A 199 -1.26 -13.83 17.75
N THR A 200 -1.58 -12.61 17.31
CA THR A 200 -1.00 -11.35 17.83
C THR A 200 -1.08 -11.21 19.36
N ALA A 201 -2.16 -11.68 20.00
CA ALA A 201 -2.28 -11.69 21.47
C ALA A 201 -1.20 -12.58 22.15
N ASP A 202 -0.97 -13.77 21.60
CA ASP A 202 -0.04 -14.76 22.10
C ASP A 202 1.42 -14.28 21.92
N LEU A 203 1.68 -13.51 20.86
CA LEU A 203 2.97 -12.87 20.61
C LEU A 203 3.26 -11.71 21.58
N VAL A 204 2.25 -10.96 22.05
CA VAL A 204 2.42 -9.99 23.15
C VAL A 204 2.82 -10.70 24.44
N GLU A 205 2.15 -11.81 24.76
CA GLU A 205 2.45 -12.62 25.94
C GLU A 205 3.88 -13.20 25.86
N LEU A 206 4.32 -13.68 24.68
CA LEU A 206 5.68 -14.18 24.45
C LEU A 206 6.76 -13.09 24.54
N VAL A 207 6.51 -11.87 24.03
CA VAL A 207 7.42 -10.72 24.20
C VAL A 207 7.55 -10.33 25.67
N ALA A 208 6.43 -10.36 26.41
CA ALA A 208 6.42 -10.09 27.86
C ALA A 208 7.12 -11.20 28.67
N GLU A 209 7.04 -12.47 28.25
CA GLU A 209 7.75 -13.60 28.86
C GLU A 209 9.28 -13.49 28.64
N ARG A 210 9.73 -13.38 27.39
CA ARG A 210 11.17 -13.32 27.05
C ARG A 210 11.85 -12.05 27.56
N TYR A 211 11.20 -10.89 27.43
CA TYR A 211 11.87 -9.59 27.55
C TYR A 211 11.21 -8.62 28.56
N GLY A 212 10.09 -9.01 29.18
CA GLY A 212 9.35 -8.17 30.11
C GLY A 212 8.67 -6.96 29.46
N ALA A 213 8.25 -6.00 30.29
CA ALA A 213 7.60 -4.78 29.83
C ALA A 213 8.58 -3.90 29.03
N GLN A 214 8.29 -3.71 27.74
CA GLN A 214 9.16 -3.01 26.80
C GLN A 214 9.31 -1.52 27.15
N ARG A 215 10.56 -1.09 27.39
CA ARG A 215 10.91 0.31 27.74
C ARG A 215 11.65 1.06 26.62
N ARG A 216 11.92 0.38 25.50
CA ARG A 216 12.63 0.86 24.29
C ARG A 216 12.08 0.12 23.06
N GLY A 217 12.54 0.49 21.86
CA GLY A 217 12.07 -0.08 20.59
C GLY A 217 10.71 0.49 20.15
N GLU A 218 10.17 -0.07 19.07
CA GLU A 218 8.91 0.36 18.43
C GLU A 218 7.70 0.29 19.39
N LEU A 219 7.52 -0.83 20.10
CA LEU A 219 6.41 -1.04 21.04
C LEU A 219 6.35 0.03 22.14
N ALA A 220 7.51 0.40 22.69
CA ALA A 220 7.62 1.44 23.72
C ALA A 220 7.44 2.88 23.18
N ARG A 221 7.36 3.05 21.85
CA ARG A 221 7.01 4.31 21.18
C ARG A 221 5.52 4.39 20.81
N GLY A 222 4.73 3.35 21.08
CA GLY A 222 3.31 3.30 20.73
C GLY A 222 3.03 2.69 19.35
N ASN A 223 3.97 1.96 18.76
CA ASN A 223 3.70 1.15 17.57
C ASN A 223 2.81 -0.05 17.97
N THR A 224 1.64 -0.17 17.34
CA THR A 224 0.58 -1.15 17.61
C THR A 224 0.42 -2.18 16.48
N THR A 225 1.50 -2.43 15.72
CA THR A 225 1.53 -3.46 14.66
C THR A 225 2.04 -4.82 15.17
N ASP A 226 1.56 -5.91 14.54
CA ASP A 226 2.15 -7.25 14.68
C ASP A 226 3.65 -7.27 14.33
N THR A 227 4.03 -6.45 13.35
CA THR A 227 5.37 -6.23 12.83
C THR A 227 6.31 -5.76 13.93
N ALA A 228 5.86 -4.92 14.85
CA ALA A 228 6.62 -4.50 16.02
C ALA A 228 6.82 -5.63 17.05
N LEU A 229 5.91 -6.60 17.13
CA LEU A 229 6.10 -7.82 17.94
C LEU A 229 7.15 -8.74 17.32
N ILE A 230 7.11 -8.98 16.00
CA ILE A 230 8.17 -9.74 15.29
C ILE A 230 9.53 -9.07 15.52
N THR A 231 9.58 -7.74 15.38
CA THR A 231 10.79 -6.93 15.59
C THR A 231 11.33 -7.03 17.02
N ALA A 232 10.44 -7.12 18.04
CA ALA A 232 10.85 -7.35 19.42
C ALA A 232 11.33 -8.79 19.66
N LEU A 233 10.68 -9.78 19.05
CA LEU A 233 11.09 -11.20 19.11
C LEU A 233 12.43 -11.45 18.41
N PHE A 234 12.78 -10.65 17.41
CA PHE A 234 14.09 -10.67 16.74
C PHE A 234 15.24 -10.05 17.58
N THR A 235 14.97 -9.62 18.83
CA THR A 235 16.04 -9.32 19.81
C THR A 235 16.92 -10.55 20.04
N GLY A 236 16.36 -11.76 20.02
CA GLY A 236 17.09 -13.02 20.23
C GLY A 236 17.54 -13.23 21.68
N ASP A 237 18.46 -14.18 21.86
CA ASP A 237 19.14 -14.48 23.12
C ASP A 237 20.66 -14.29 22.95
N ASP A 238 21.39 -13.98 24.04
CA ASP A 238 22.82 -13.62 24.01
C ASP A 238 23.68 -14.66 23.24
N GLY A 239 24.23 -14.24 22.10
CA GLY A 239 25.12 -15.05 21.26
C GLY A 239 24.45 -15.80 20.12
N HIS A 240 23.12 -15.75 19.98
CA HIS A 240 22.43 -16.24 18.77
C HIS A 240 22.54 -15.19 17.65
N SER A 241 22.71 -15.64 16.40
CA SER A 241 22.59 -14.77 15.23
C SER A 241 21.13 -14.42 14.92
N LEU A 242 20.91 -13.39 14.08
CA LEU A 242 19.58 -13.07 13.57
C LEU A 242 19.02 -14.21 12.69
N GLU A 243 19.87 -14.94 11.95
CA GLU A 243 19.46 -16.16 11.22
C GLU A 243 18.92 -17.24 12.16
N GLU A 244 19.60 -17.51 13.29
CA GLU A 244 19.17 -18.52 14.26
C GLU A 244 17.89 -18.08 15.01
N THR A 245 17.82 -16.81 15.42
CA THR A 245 16.65 -16.23 16.09
C THR A 245 15.43 -16.22 15.16
N ALA A 246 15.59 -15.86 13.88
CA ALA A 246 14.51 -15.95 12.90
C ALA A 246 14.02 -17.40 12.75
N MET A 247 14.91 -18.38 12.70
CA MET A 247 14.54 -19.81 12.61
C MET A 247 13.82 -20.33 13.87
N GLU A 248 14.00 -19.71 15.05
CA GLU A 248 13.22 -20.01 16.27
C GLU A 248 11.84 -19.32 16.32
N VAL A 249 11.72 -18.13 15.72
CA VAL A 249 10.55 -17.26 15.82
C VAL A 249 9.56 -17.53 14.67
N LEU A 250 10.03 -17.71 13.44
CA LEU A 250 9.18 -17.95 12.26
C LEU A 250 8.19 -19.14 12.42
N PRO A 251 8.55 -20.28 13.07
CA PRO A 251 7.60 -21.36 13.34
C PRO A 251 6.51 -21.04 14.38
N ARG A 252 6.59 -19.89 15.07
CA ARG A 252 5.61 -19.43 16.07
C ARG A 252 4.64 -18.37 15.54
N LEU A 253 4.88 -17.85 14.34
CA LEU A 253 4.02 -16.84 13.73
C LEU A 253 2.83 -17.54 13.05
N GLU A 254 1.62 -17.21 13.47
CA GLU A 254 0.39 -17.71 12.83
C GLU A 254 -0.33 -16.55 12.12
N GLY A 255 -0.86 -16.83 10.94
CA GLY A 255 -1.42 -15.84 10.02
C GLY A 255 -0.67 -15.84 8.69
N ALA A 256 -0.85 -14.78 7.91
CA ALA A 256 -0.15 -14.61 6.65
C ALA A 256 1.02 -13.65 6.82
N PHE A 257 2.17 -13.94 6.20
CA PHE A 257 3.33 -13.06 6.22
C PHE A 257 4.25 -13.26 5.02
N SER A 258 4.68 -12.16 4.46
CA SER A 258 5.82 -12.03 3.56
C SER A 258 6.74 -10.96 4.15
N LEU A 259 7.84 -11.43 4.72
CA LEU A 259 8.80 -10.62 5.49
C LEU A 259 10.03 -10.34 4.63
N VAL A 260 10.52 -9.12 4.70
CA VAL A 260 11.83 -8.71 4.19
C VAL A 260 12.51 -7.90 5.29
N PHE A 261 13.71 -8.29 5.71
CA PHE A 261 14.41 -7.67 6.83
C PHE A 261 15.93 -7.72 6.64
N MET A 262 16.68 -6.94 7.41
CA MET A 262 18.15 -6.95 7.35
C MET A 262 18.75 -6.64 8.73
N ASP A 263 19.93 -7.21 8.97
CA ASP A 263 20.89 -6.66 9.94
C ASP A 263 21.86 -5.71 9.22
N GLU A 264 22.98 -5.36 9.86
CA GLU A 264 24.00 -4.51 9.26
C GLU A 264 24.65 -5.12 7.99
N HIS A 265 24.64 -6.44 7.80
CA HIS A 265 25.46 -7.16 6.81
C HIS A 265 24.68 -7.98 5.77
N ALA A 266 23.52 -8.52 6.16
CA ALA A 266 22.77 -9.51 5.39
C ALA A 266 21.30 -9.10 5.19
N LEU A 267 20.78 -9.35 3.97
CA LEU A 267 19.36 -9.26 3.65
C LEU A 267 18.71 -10.62 3.90
N TYR A 268 17.54 -10.61 4.52
CA TYR A 268 16.73 -11.78 4.81
C TYR A 268 15.33 -11.64 4.21
N ALA A 269 14.72 -12.76 3.87
CA ALA A 269 13.30 -12.81 3.57
C ALA A 269 12.68 -14.14 3.98
N ALA A 270 11.41 -14.12 4.37
CA ALA A 270 10.66 -15.32 4.76
C ALA A 270 9.20 -15.23 4.32
N ARG A 271 8.60 -16.36 3.96
CA ARG A 271 7.20 -16.45 3.51
C ARG A 271 6.44 -17.49 4.35
N ASP A 272 5.22 -17.16 4.73
CA ASP A 272 4.38 -18.01 5.58
C ASP A 272 4.19 -19.45 5.01
N PRO A 273 3.94 -20.46 5.86
CA PRO A 273 3.83 -21.86 5.41
C PRO A 273 2.72 -22.10 4.37
N GLN A 274 1.73 -21.22 4.30
CA GLN A 274 0.60 -21.27 3.38
C GLN A 274 0.90 -20.51 2.07
N GLY A 275 1.87 -19.60 2.06
CA GLY A 275 2.20 -18.73 0.94
C GLY A 275 1.10 -17.72 0.61
N VAL A 276 0.33 -17.27 1.61
CA VAL A 276 -0.90 -16.48 1.38
C VAL A 276 -0.61 -15.18 0.63
N ARG A 277 0.44 -14.46 1.05
CA ARG A 277 0.94 -13.24 0.37
C ARG A 277 2.01 -13.58 -0.67
N PRO A 278 2.16 -12.78 -1.74
CA PRO A 278 3.15 -13.00 -2.79
C PRO A 278 4.52 -12.42 -2.39
N LEU A 279 5.58 -13.16 -2.76
CA LEU A 279 6.98 -12.75 -2.54
C LEU A 279 7.87 -13.38 -3.62
N VAL A 280 8.61 -12.55 -4.36
CA VAL A 280 9.45 -12.94 -5.49
C VAL A 280 10.91 -12.55 -5.30
N LEU A 281 11.80 -13.39 -5.83
CA LEU A 281 13.25 -13.23 -5.86
C LEU A 281 13.71 -12.82 -7.27
N GLY A 282 14.48 -11.73 -7.34
CA GLY A 282 15.14 -11.22 -8.55
C GLY A 282 16.65 -11.13 -8.39
N ARG A 283 17.35 -11.10 -9.52
CA ARG A 283 18.81 -11.01 -9.62
C ARG A 283 19.23 -9.78 -10.41
N LEU A 284 20.00 -8.90 -9.79
CA LEU A 284 20.76 -7.82 -10.45
C LEU A 284 22.13 -8.37 -10.88
N ASP A 285 22.80 -7.69 -11.81
CA ASP A 285 24.19 -8.00 -12.21
C ASP A 285 25.13 -8.15 -10.99
N ARG A 286 24.93 -7.29 -9.97
CA ARG A 286 25.75 -7.20 -8.76
C ARG A 286 24.96 -7.32 -7.45
N GLY A 287 23.77 -7.91 -7.49
CA GLY A 287 22.93 -7.99 -6.29
C GLY A 287 21.73 -8.93 -6.40
N TRP A 288 20.95 -8.99 -5.35
CA TRP A 288 19.67 -9.70 -5.31
C TRP A 288 18.59 -8.74 -4.81
N VAL A 289 17.36 -8.99 -5.24
CA VAL A 289 16.18 -8.19 -4.89
C VAL A 289 15.09 -9.14 -4.42
N VAL A 290 14.36 -8.77 -3.38
CA VAL A 290 13.13 -9.43 -2.94
C VAL A 290 12.01 -8.39 -2.97
N ALA A 291 10.84 -8.76 -3.51
CA ALA A 291 9.70 -7.85 -3.63
C ALA A 291 8.36 -8.60 -3.57
N SER A 292 7.26 -7.91 -3.25
CA SER A 292 5.92 -8.52 -3.31
C SER A 292 5.47 -8.93 -4.72
N GLU A 293 5.92 -8.23 -5.78
CA GLU A 293 5.52 -8.51 -7.18
C GLU A 293 6.65 -8.27 -8.18
N THR A 294 6.57 -8.89 -9.37
CA THR A 294 7.61 -8.79 -10.40
C THR A 294 7.82 -7.39 -10.99
N PRO A 295 6.83 -6.48 -11.12
CA PRO A 295 7.07 -5.13 -11.66
C PRO A 295 8.05 -4.29 -10.82
N ALA A 296 8.26 -4.63 -9.55
CA ALA A 296 9.28 -4.03 -8.69
C ALA A 296 10.69 -4.55 -8.97
N LEU A 297 10.82 -5.75 -9.55
CA LEU A 297 12.08 -6.29 -10.09
C LEU A 297 12.38 -5.62 -11.45
N ASP A 298 11.36 -5.55 -12.32
CA ASP A 298 11.48 -5.01 -13.68
C ASP A 298 11.95 -3.55 -13.68
N ILE A 299 11.38 -2.70 -12.80
CA ILE A 299 11.72 -1.26 -12.73
C ILE A 299 13.16 -0.99 -12.24
N VAL A 300 13.77 -1.92 -11.48
CA VAL A 300 15.17 -1.82 -11.04
C VAL A 300 16.13 -2.62 -11.93
N GLY A 301 15.65 -3.23 -13.01
CA GLY A 301 16.45 -4.05 -13.92
C GLY A 301 16.84 -5.43 -13.36
N ALA A 302 16.19 -5.91 -12.30
CA ALA A 302 16.44 -7.23 -11.74
C ALA A 302 15.71 -8.30 -12.55
N SER A 303 16.45 -9.31 -13.04
CA SER A 303 15.85 -10.46 -13.71
C SER A 303 15.11 -11.34 -12.70
N TYR A 304 13.84 -11.65 -12.95
CA TYR A 304 13.08 -12.61 -12.13
C TYR A 304 13.75 -13.99 -12.09
N VAL A 305 13.83 -14.57 -10.89
CA VAL A 305 14.41 -15.90 -10.66
C VAL A 305 13.32 -16.91 -10.32
N ARG A 306 12.51 -16.63 -9.29
CA ARG A 306 11.38 -17.46 -8.81
C ARG A 306 10.56 -16.74 -7.75
N GLU A 307 9.40 -17.30 -7.37
CA GLU A 307 8.79 -17.03 -6.05
C GLU A 307 9.68 -17.56 -4.91
N ILE A 308 9.63 -16.91 -3.75
CA ILE A 308 10.03 -17.51 -2.48
C ILE A 308 8.96 -18.52 -2.07
N GLU A 309 9.36 -19.73 -1.72
CA GLU A 309 8.40 -20.82 -1.46
C GLU A 309 7.72 -20.69 -0.08
N PRO A 310 6.52 -21.25 0.12
CA PRO A 310 5.86 -21.24 1.43
C PRO A 310 6.69 -21.99 2.48
N GLY A 311 6.90 -21.39 3.65
CA GLY A 311 7.76 -21.93 4.70
C GLY A 311 9.26 -21.81 4.41
N GLU A 312 9.66 -21.10 3.36
CA GLU A 312 11.05 -20.78 3.06
C GLU A 312 11.54 -19.53 3.84
N PHE A 313 12.78 -19.61 4.28
CA PHE A 313 13.61 -18.49 4.74
C PHE A 313 14.86 -18.42 3.83
N ILE A 314 15.26 -17.22 3.43
CA ILE A 314 16.52 -16.98 2.72
C ILE A 314 17.37 -15.93 3.43
N ARG A 315 18.69 -16.11 3.38
CA ARG A 315 19.70 -15.09 3.67
C ARG A 315 20.47 -14.76 2.39
N ILE A 316 20.81 -13.50 2.19
CA ILE A 316 21.65 -12.99 1.11
C ILE A 316 22.71 -12.06 1.70
N ASP A 317 23.99 -12.38 1.48
CA ASP A 317 25.12 -11.52 1.82
C ASP A 317 26.30 -11.70 0.84
N GLN A 318 27.51 -11.33 1.27
CA GLN A 318 28.75 -11.42 0.49
C GLN A 318 29.11 -12.84 0.02
N ASP A 319 28.71 -13.87 0.76
CA ASP A 319 28.95 -15.27 0.41
C ASP A 319 27.86 -15.81 -0.55
N GLY A 320 26.80 -15.03 -0.79
CA GLY A 320 25.74 -15.29 -1.75
C GLY A 320 24.38 -15.55 -1.10
N LEU A 321 23.53 -16.31 -1.80
CA LEU A 321 22.19 -16.67 -1.34
C LEU A 321 22.18 -18.06 -0.69
N VAL A 322 21.68 -18.12 0.55
CA VAL A 322 21.38 -19.36 1.28
C VAL A 322 19.87 -19.48 1.43
N SER A 323 19.33 -20.68 1.20
CA SER A 323 17.90 -21.00 1.34
C SER A 323 17.73 -22.14 2.35
N ARG A 324 16.72 -22.02 3.22
CA ARG A 324 16.31 -23.00 4.24
C ARG A 324 14.78 -23.06 4.31
N LYS A 325 14.25 -24.16 4.85
CA LYS A 325 12.85 -24.23 5.29
C LYS A 325 12.77 -24.09 6.81
N PHE A 326 11.83 -23.29 7.29
CA PHE A 326 11.42 -23.29 8.71
C PHE A 326 10.11 -24.09 8.93
N ALA A 327 9.36 -24.36 7.86
CA ALA A 327 8.13 -25.17 7.88
C ALA A 327 7.97 -25.96 6.57
N GLU A 328 7.09 -26.97 6.58
CA GLU A 328 6.65 -27.62 5.34
C GLU A 328 5.44 -26.89 4.71
N PRO A 329 5.35 -26.77 3.37
CA PRO A 329 4.28 -26.04 2.71
C PRO A 329 2.88 -26.59 2.98
N LYS A 330 1.95 -25.70 3.34
CA LYS A 330 0.52 -25.92 3.54
C LYS A 330 -0.29 -25.01 2.60
N ARG A 331 0.03 -25.02 1.30
CA ARG A 331 -0.38 -23.97 0.34
C ARG A 331 -1.84 -23.54 0.46
N ALA A 332 -2.07 -22.24 0.62
CA ALA A 332 -3.39 -21.60 0.60
C ALA A 332 -3.25 -20.14 0.10
N GLY A 333 -2.72 -19.96 -1.12
CA GLY A 333 -2.44 -18.64 -1.69
C GLY A 333 -3.69 -17.78 -1.83
N CYS A 334 -3.61 -16.47 -1.56
CA CYS A 334 -4.79 -15.60 -1.59
C CYS A 334 -5.39 -15.49 -3.00
N VAL A 335 -6.61 -16.00 -3.22
CA VAL A 335 -7.26 -15.92 -4.54
C VAL A 335 -7.61 -14.47 -4.93
N PHE A 336 -7.76 -13.58 -3.94
CA PHE A 336 -8.10 -12.17 -4.14
C PHE A 336 -6.96 -11.35 -4.79
N GLU A 337 -5.73 -11.86 -4.78
CA GLU A 337 -4.61 -11.32 -5.56
C GLU A 337 -4.91 -11.37 -7.07
N TYR A 338 -5.45 -12.50 -7.55
CA TYR A 338 -5.90 -12.64 -8.95
C TYR A 338 -7.09 -11.74 -9.26
N VAL A 339 -8.01 -11.54 -8.32
CA VAL A 339 -9.22 -10.69 -8.51
C VAL A 339 -8.86 -9.21 -8.62
N TYR A 340 -8.10 -8.68 -7.65
CA TYR A 340 -7.97 -7.23 -7.45
C TYR A 340 -6.55 -6.76 -7.09
N LEU A 341 -5.97 -7.31 -6.02
CA LEU A 341 -4.86 -6.68 -5.29
C LEU A 341 -3.57 -6.56 -6.11
N ALA A 342 -3.17 -7.64 -6.77
CA ALA A 342 -1.97 -7.66 -7.59
C ALA A 342 -2.13 -6.81 -8.85
N ARG A 343 -1.03 -6.29 -9.41
CA ARG A 343 -1.08 -5.61 -10.70
C ARG A 343 -1.33 -6.63 -11.83
N PRO A 344 -2.02 -6.24 -12.91
CA PRO A 344 -2.27 -7.14 -14.04
C PRO A 344 -0.99 -7.64 -14.73
N ASP A 345 0.12 -6.90 -14.65
CA ASP A 345 1.41 -7.24 -15.25
C ASP A 345 2.30 -8.17 -14.40
N THR A 346 1.92 -8.51 -13.16
CA THR A 346 2.59 -9.59 -12.40
C THR A 346 2.09 -10.99 -12.81
N SER A 347 2.84 -12.01 -12.40
CA SER A 347 2.42 -13.42 -12.45
C SER A 347 2.57 -14.08 -11.09
N ILE A 348 1.58 -14.88 -10.71
CA ILE A 348 1.55 -15.65 -9.46
C ILE A 348 1.44 -17.13 -9.85
N ARG A 349 2.31 -18.00 -9.33
CA ARG A 349 2.39 -19.44 -9.64
C ARG A 349 2.34 -19.76 -11.14
N GLY A 350 3.01 -18.93 -11.94
CA GLY A 350 3.05 -19.03 -13.41
C GLY A 350 1.79 -18.55 -14.15
N ARG A 351 0.73 -18.11 -13.44
CA ARG A 351 -0.46 -17.49 -14.03
C ARG A 351 -0.32 -15.96 -14.00
N SER A 352 -0.32 -15.34 -15.18
CA SER A 352 -0.45 -13.88 -15.31
C SER A 352 -1.80 -13.42 -14.74
N VAL A 353 -1.76 -12.36 -13.92
CA VAL A 353 -2.95 -11.80 -13.26
C VAL A 353 -3.90 -11.18 -14.29
N HIS A 354 -3.39 -10.49 -15.31
CA HIS A 354 -4.21 -10.03 -16.45
C HIS A 354 -4.94 -11.21 -17.12
N ALA A 355 -4.23 -12.30 -17.41
CA ALA A 355 -4.82 -13.46 -18.08
C ALA A 355 -5.86 -14.18 -17.20
N ALA A 356 -5.70 -14.16 -15.88
CA ALA A 356 -6.73 -14.65 -14.95
C ALA A 356 -8.00 -13.78 -15.00
N ARG A 357 -7.87 -12.45 -14.90
CA ARG A 357 -9.01 -11.51 -14.94
C ARG A 357 -9.76 -11.54 -16.28
N VAL A 358 -9.06 -11.69 -17.41
CA VAL A 358 -9.69 -11.91 -18.72
C VAL A 358 -10.51 -13.20 -18.74
N GLU A 359 -10.00 -14.30 -18.18
CA GLU A 359 -10.73 -15.58 -18.15
C GLU A 359 -11.95 -15.54 -17.22
N MET A 360 -11.83 -14.88 -16.06
CA MET A 360 -12.98 -14.58 -15.19
C MET A 360 -14.07 -13.82 -15.96
N GLY A 361 -13.67 -12.84 -16.78
CA GLY A 361 -14.58 -12.09 -17.65
C GLY A 361 -15.39 -12.96 -18.62
N LYS A 362 -14.76 -13.97 -19.24
CA LYS A 362 -15.45 -14.90 -20.15
C LYS A 362 -16.42 -15.80 -19.40
N ILE A 363 -15.97 -16.43 -18.32
CA ILE A 363 -16.82 -17.34 -17.52
C ILE A 363 -18.05 -16.58 -16.99
N LEU A 364 -17.86 -15.34 -16.55
CA LEU A 364 -18.94 -14.43 -16.14
C LEU A 364 -19.96 -14.11 -17.26
N ALA A 365 -19.54 -14.14 -18.54
CA ALA A 365 -20.45 -14.02 -19.70
C ALA A 365 -21.20 -15.32 -20.02
N GLN A 366 -20.57 -16.48 -19.79
CA GLN A 366 -21.19 -17.80 -19.94
C GLN A 366 -22.23 -18.06 -18.83
N GLU A 367 -21.92 -17.66 -17.59
CA GLU A 367 -22.79 -17.82 -16.42
C GLU A 367 -23.93 -16.80 -16.38
N HIS A 368 -23.67 -15.55 -16.76
CA HIS A 368 -24.64 -14.44 -16.66
C HIS A 368 -24.79 -13.65 -17.98
N PRO A 369 -25.19 -14.28 -19.10
CA PRO A 369 -25.44 -13.58 -20.36
C PRO A 369 -26.60 -12.57 -20.26
N VAL A 370 -26.63 -11.57 -21.14
CA VAL A 370 -27.73 -10.60 -21.28
C VAL A 370 -27.68 -9.93 -22.66
N GLU A 371 -28.83 -9.52 -23.20
CA GLU A 371 -28.89 -8.71 -24.43
C GLU A 371 -28.59 -7.23 -24.11
N ALA A 372 -27.44 -6.72 -24.57
CA ALA A 372 -27.02 -5.34 -24.36
C ALA A 372 -26.19 -4.77 -25.52
N ASP A 373 -26.08 -3.45 -25.61
CA ASP A 373 -25.45 -2.73 -26.74
C ASP A 373 -23.95 -2.49 -26.56
N LEU A 374 -23.45 -2.55 -25.31
CA LEU A 374 -22.08 -2.18 -24.98
C LEU A 374 -21.64 -2.81 -23.64
N VAL A 375 -20.43 -3.39 -23.62
CA VAL A 375 -19.71 -3.74 -22.39
C VAL A 375 -18.79 -2.59 -22.01
N ILE A 376 -18.91 -2.08 -20.79
CA ILE A 376 -18.02 -1.05 -20.23
C ILE A 376 -17.34 -1.55 -18.95
N PRO A 377 -16.07 -1.20 -18.71
CA PRO A 377 -15.40 -1.50 -17.45
C PRO A 377 -15.73 -0.46 -16.38
N VAL A 378 -15.62 -0.83 -15.12
CA VAL A 378 -15.26 0.09 -14.04
C VAL A 378 -13.73 0.21 -14.01
N PRO A 379 -13.15 1.38 -14.37
CA PRO A 379 -11.71 1.49 -14.53
C PRO A 379 -10.99 1.68 -13.18
N GLU A 380 -9.85 1.04 -12.92
CA GLU A 380 -9.01 0.27 -13.86
C GLU A 380 -9.11 -1.26 -13.68
N SER A 381 -9.42 -1.74 -12.47
CA SER A 381 -9.34 -3.15 -12.07
C SER A 381 -10.30 -4.06 -12.84
N GLY A 382 -11.53 -3.62 -13.10
CA GLY A 382 -12.52 -4.34 -13.92
C GLY A 382 -12.18 -4.43 -15.41
N THR A 383 -11.19 -3.69 -15.92
CA THR A 383 -10.90 -3.59 -17.36
C THR A 383 -10.60 -4.92 -18.05
N PRO A 384 -9.73 -5.82 -17.51
CA PRO A 384 -9.44 -7.08 -18.18
C PRO A 384 -10.66 -8.02 -18.18
N ALA A 385 -11.46 -8.03 -17.11
CA ALA A 385 -12.70 -8.79 -17.03
C ALA A 385 -13.75 -8.27 -18.03
N ALA A 386 -13.87 -6.95 -18.20
CA ALA A 386 -14.73 -6.35 -19.21
C ALA A 386 -14.33 -6.74 -20.65
N VAL A 387 -13.02 -6.81 -20.92
CA VAL A 387 -12.49 -7.29 -22.21
C VAL A 387 -12.80 -8.77 -22.43
N GLY A 388 -12.65 -9.61 -21.40
CA GLY A 388 -13.03 -11.03 -21.47
C GLY A 388 -14.54 -11.23 -21.71
N TYR A 389 -15.38 -10.50 -20.98
CA TYR A 389 -16.84 -10.57 -21.13
C TYR A 389 -17.28 -10.17 -22.54
N ALA A 390 -16.71 -9.10 -23.09
CA ALA A 390 -17.00 -8.64 -24.45
C ALA A 390 -16.54 -9.64 -25.52
N GLN A 391 -15.37 -10.29 -25.34
CA GLN A 391 -14.87 -11.31 -26.26
C GLN A 391 -15.78 -12.55 -26.31
N GLU A 392 -16.30 -12.99 -25.17
CA GLU A 392 -17.13 -14.20 -25.07
C GLU A 392 -18.59 -13.96 -25.47
N SER A 393 -19.18 -12.84 -25.02
CA SER A 393 -20.57 -12.49 -25.36
C SER A 393 -20.75 -11.96 -26.79
N GLY A 394 -19.66 -11.54 -27.44
CA GLY A 394 -19.70 -10.85 -28.74
C GLY A 394 -20.25 -9.41 -28.68
N ILE A 395 -20.62 -8.91 -27.51
CA ILE A 395 -21.10 -7.53 -27.31
C ILE A 395 -19.89 -6.58 -27.41
N PRO A 396 -19.98 -5.46 -28.15
CA PRO A 396 -18.86 -4.52 -28.30
C PRO A 396 -18.33 -4.00 -26.97
N PHE A 397 -17.01 -4.03 -26.80
CA PHE A 397 -16.34 -3.34 -25.69
C PHE A 397 -16.23 -1.83 -25.99
N GLY A 398 -16.43 -0.99 -24.97
CA GLY A 398 -16.16 0.44 -25.05
C GLY A 398 -15.79 1.06 -23.70
N GLN A 399 -15.12 2.21 -23.75
CA GLN A 399 -14.91 3.02 -22.56
C GLN A 399 -16.15 3.89 -22.32
N GLY A 400 -16.98 3.53 -21.35
CA GLY A 400 -18.10 4.38 -20.88
C GLY A 400 -17.69 5.38 -19.79
N LEU A 401 -16.57 5.12 -19.10
CA LEU A 401 -16.11 5.85 -17.94
C LEU A 401 -14.64 6.24 -18.11
N THR A 402 -14.29 7.47 -17.71
CA THR A 402 -12.90 7.93 -17.61
C THR A 402 -12.55 8.11 -16.14
N LYS A 403 -11.50 7.44 -15.67
CA LYS A 403 -10.93 7.64 -14.32
C LYS A 403 -10.09 8.92 -14.30
N ASN A 404 -10.25 9.73 -13.25
CA ASN A 404 -9.50 10.96 -13.10
C ASN A 404 -8.12 10.68 -12.47
N SER A 405 -7.09 10.45 -13.30
CA SER A 405 -5.75 10.03 -12.88
C SER A 405 -5.06 10.96 -11.86
N TYR A 406 -5.42 12.25 -11.84
CA TYR A 406 -4.82 13.27 -10.98
C TYR A 406 -5.50 13.43 -9.61
N VAL A 407 -6.46 12.58 -9.28
CA VAL A 407 -7.33 12.79 -8.11
C VAL A 407 -6.82 12.03 -6.89
N GLY A 408 -6.27 12.80 -5.94
CA GLY A 408 -6.04 12.41 -4.55
C GLY A 408 -6.55 13.48 -3.59
N ARG A 409 -6.42 13.26 -2.27
CA ARG A 409 -6.90 14.15 -1.19
C ARG A 409 -6.55 15.61 -1.46
N THR A 410 -7.57 16.41 -1.75
CA THR A 410 -7.42 17.84 -2.00
C THR A 410 -7.21 18.59 -0.69
N PHE A 411 -6.38 19.64 -0.71
CA PHE A 411 -6.25 20.60 0.40
C PHE A 411 -7.61 21.20 0.84
N ILE A 412 -8.57 21.25 -0.06
CA ILE A 412 -9.98 21.57 0.25
C ILE A 412 -10.58 20.39 1.04
N GLN A 413 -10.74 20.55 2.34
CA GLN A 413 -11.61 19.70 3.14
C GLN A 413 -13.03 19.78 2.55
N PRO A 414 -13.64 18.66 2.11
CA PRO A 414 -14.95 18.72 1.49
C PRO A 414 -16.01 19.11 2.52
N SER A 415 -16.72 20.21 2.27
CA SER A 415 -18.02 20.48 2.90
C SER A 415 -18.99 19.33 2.61
N ASP A 416 -20.09 19.22 3.35
CA ASP A 416 -21.04 18.12 3.11
C ASP A 416 -21.66 18.16 1.70
N THR A 417 -21.72 19.34 1.07
CA THR A 417 -22.05 19.52 -0.35
C THR A 417 -20.97 19.05 -1.32
N LEU A 418 -19.70 19.03 -0.93
CA LEU A 418 -18.60 18.46 -1.71
C LEU A 418 -18.43 16.96 -1.45
N ARG A 419 -18.73 16.46 -0.23
CA ARG A 419 -18.87 15.02 0.05
C ARG A 419 -19.89 14.37 -0.90
N GLN A 420 -21.01 15.06 -1.17
CA GLN A 420 -22.03 14.65 -2.15
C GLN A 420 -21.55 14.56 -3.62
N LEU A 421 -20.34 15.04 -3.97
CA LEU A 421 -19.76 14.74 -5.29
C LEU A 421 -19.30 13.28 -5.38
N GLY A 422 -18.85 12.69 -4.26
CA GLY A 422 -18.54 11.27 -4.13
C GLY A 422 -17.71 10.69 -5.29
N ILE A 423 -18.20 9.59 -5.85
CA ILE A 423 -17.64 8.91 -7.03
C ILE A 423 -17.41 9.81 -8.26
N ARG A 424 -18.12 10.94 -8.43
CA ARG A 424 -17.88 11.88 -9.56
C ARG A 424 -16.51 12.56 -9.50
N LEU A 425 -15.85 12.56 -8.33
CA LEU A 425 -14.45 12.95 -8.21
C LEU A 425 -13.51 11.88 -8.79
N LYS A 426 -13.87 10.60 -8.65
CA LYS A 426 -13.06 9.45 -9.11
C LYS A 426 -13.28 9.15 -10.61
N LEU A 427 -14.52 9.21 -11.09
CA LEU A 427 -14.94 8.79 -12.43
C LEU A 427 -15.83 9.84 -13.13
N ASN A 428 -15.65 9.99 -14.45
CA ASN A 428 -16.48 10.81 -15.34
C ASN A 428 -17.16 9.96 -16.44
N PRO A 429 -18.48 10.10 -16.69
CA PRO A 429 -19.20 9.31 -17.70
C PRO A 429 -19.16 9.95 -19.09
N LEU A 430 -18.84 9.16 -20.11
CA LEU A 430 -18.84 9.56 -21.52
C LEU A 430 -20.27 9.46 -22.08
N ARG A 431 -21.03 10.56 -21.99
CA ARG A 431 -22.49 10.60 -22.27
C ARG A 431 -22.83 10.23 -23.70
N GLU A 432 -21.98 10.60 -24.64
CA GLU A 432 -22.04 10.26 -26.07
C GLU A 432 -21.80 8.77 -26.36
N VAL A 433 -21.16 8.05 -25.44
CA VAL A 433 -21.03 6.59 -25.48
C VAL A 433 -22.22 5.92 -24.80
N ILE A 434 -22.67 6.45 -23.65
CA ILE A 434 -23.67 5.84 -22.77
C ILE A 434 -25.13 6.03 -23.23
N ARG A 435 -25.49 7.20 -23.80
CA ARG A 435 -26.90 7.59 -23.97
C ARG A 435 -27.66 6.65 -24.92
N GLY A 436 -28.82 6.17 -24.49
CA GLY A 436 -29.72 5.35 -25.30
C GLY A 436 -29.18 3.95 -25.55
N ARG A 437 -28.45 3.40 -24.56
CA ARG A 437 -27.88 2.05 -24.60
C ARG A 437 -28.21 1.25 -23.36
N LYS A 438 -28.38 -0.06 -23.55
CA LYS A 438 -28.22 -1.08 -22.54
C LYS A 438 -26.74 -1.33 -22.29
N LEU A 439 -26.31 -1.27 -21.04
CA LEU A 439 -24.90 -1.42 -20.65
C LEU A 439 -24.70 -2.71 -19.85
N VAL A 440 -23.67 -3.48 -20.20
CA VAL A 440 -23.03 -4.39 -19.24
C VAL A 440 -21.92 -3.61 -18.53
N VAL A 441 -22.00 -3.50 -17.22
CA VAL A 441 -21.00 -2.79 -16.38
C VAL A 441 -20.21 -3.84 -15.61
N VAL A 442 -18.95 -4.04 -16.01
CA VAL A 442 -18.09 -5.08 -15.43
C VAL A 442 -17.14 -4.47 -14.41
N ASP A 443 -17.19 -4.97 -13.18
CA ASP A 443 -16.38 -4.54 -12.04
C ASP A 443 -15.73 -5.75 -11.35
N ASP A 444 -14.72 -5.52 -10.51
CA ASP A 444 -13.98 -6.62 -9.86
C ASP A 444 -14.73 -7.26 -8.67
N SER A 445 -15.35 -6.46 -7.81
CA SER A 445 -15.95 -6.91 -6.56
C SER A 445 -17.01 -5.93 -6.03
N ILE A 446 -17.85 -6.37 -5.08
CA ILE A 446 -18.71 -5.47 -4.31
C ILE A 446 -18.59 -5.80 -2.81
N VAL A 447 -18.11 -4.82 -2.03
CA VAL A 447 -17.96 -4.92 -0.56
C VAL A 447 -19.15 -4.24 0.15
N ARG A 448 -19.17 -2.91 0.19
CA ARG A 448 -20.23 -2.11 0.86
C ARG A 448 -21.38 -1.64 -0.05
N GLY A 449 -21.25 -1.85 -1.37
CA GLY A 449 -22.26 -1.44 -2.37
C GLY A 449 -22.46 0.07 -2.61
N ASN A 450 -22.10 0.96 -1.67
CA ASN A 450 -22.31 2.41 -1.79
C ASN A 450 -21.74 3.01 -3.09
N THR A 451 -20.47 2.72 -3.39
CA THR A 451 -19.80 3.13 -4.64
C THR A 451 -20.56 2.67 -5.87
N GLN A 452 -21.07 1.43 -5.86
CA GLN A 452 -21.77 0.85 -7.02
C GLN A 452 -23.16 1.45 -7.22
N ARG A 453 -23.90 1.72 -6.14
CA ARG A 453 -25.17 2.47 -6.17
C ARG A 453 -24.96 3.87 -6.76
N ALA A 454 -23.88 4.55 -6.37
CA ALA A 454 -23.52 5.86 -6.90
C ALA A 454 -23.07 5.79 -8.39
N LEU A 455 -22.39 4.71 -8.80
CA LEU A 455 -22.02 4.47 -10.19
C LEU A 455 -23.22 4.24 -11.10
N ILE A 456 -24.12 3.32 -10.75
CA ILE A 456 -25.32 3.01 -11.53
C ILE A 456 -26.17 4.28 -11.70
N ARG A 457 -26.34 5.05 -10.62
CA ARG A 457 -27.00 6.36 -10.66
C ARG A 457 -26.30 7.31 -11.65
N MET A 458 -24.97 7.39 -11.64
CA MET A 458 -24.21 8.23 -12.58
C MET A 458 -24.44 7.81 -14.04
N LEU A 459 -24.49 6.52 -14.33
CA LEU A 459 -24.75 5.99 -15.68
C LEU A 459 -26.19 6.26 -16.14
N ARG A 460 -27.17 6.12 -15.25
CA ARG A 460 -28.56 6.52 -15.49
C ARG A 460 -28.69 8.03 -15.74
N GLU A 461 -28.01 8.86 -14.94
CA GLU A 461 -27.93 10.33 -15.14
C GLU A 461 -27.16 10.74 -16.42
N ALA A 462 -26.33 9.85 -16.99
CA ALA A 462 -25.71 10.03 -18.30
C ALA A 462 -26.62 9.61 -19.47
N GLY A 463 -27.65 8.79 -19.19
CA GLY A 463 -28.68 8.37 -20.14
C GLY A 463 -28.68 6.88 -20.52
N ALA A 464 -28.18 5.99 -19.66
CA ALA A 464 -28.27 4.54 -19.89
C ALA A 464 -29.71 4.02 -19.77
N ASP A 465 -30.15 3.21 -20.74
CA ASP A 465 -31.51 2.67 -20.84
C ASP A 465 -31.71 1.41 -19.99
N GLU A 466 -30.67 0.57 -19.87
CA GLU A 466 -30.57 -0.56 -18.91
C GLU A 466 -29.12 -0.65 -18.41
N VAL A 467 -28.91 -1.09 -17.17
CA VAL A 467 -27.61 -1.23 -16.50
C VAL A 467 -27.52 -2.60 -15.83
N HIS A 468 -26.83 -3.53 -16.49
CA HIS A 468 -26.60 -4.89 -16.02
C HIS A 468 -25.21 -4.98 -15.39
N VAL A 469 -25.13 -5.17 -14.09
CA VAL A 469 -23.86 -5.26 -13.36
C VAL A 469 -23.33 -6.69 -13.43
N ARG A 470 -22.01 -6.84 -13.64
CA ARG A 470 -21.32 -8.12 -13.71
C ARG A 470 -20.02 -8.04 -12.91
N ILE A 471 -19.84 -8.95 -11.95
CA ILE A 471 -18.77 -8.90 -10.96
C ILE A 471 -17.83 -10.10 -11.13
N SER A 472 -16.54 -9.84 -11.33
CA SER A 472 -15.52 -10.88 -11.54
C SER A 472 -14.96 -11.50 -10.24
N SER A 473 -15.69 -11.37 -9.14
CA SER A 473 -15.54 -12.17 -7.92
C SER A 473 -16.90 -12.76 -7.51
N PRO A 474 -16.93 -13.84 -6.72
CA PRO A 474 -18.10 -14.21 -5.94
C PRO A 474 -18.46 -13.08 -4.94
N PRO A 475 -19.64 -13.11 -4.30
CA PRO A 475 -20.02 -12.11 -3.31
C PRO A 475 -19.14 -12.22 -2.05
N VAL A 476 -18.50 -11.13 -1.63
CA VAL A 476 -17.69 -11.08 -0.40
C VAL A 476 -18.62 -11.12 0.82
N LYS A 477 -18.50 -12.18 1.63
CA LYS A 477 -19.41 -12.50 2.75
C LYS A 477 -18.73 -12.52 4.12
N TRP A 478 -17.40 -12.52 4.13
CA TRP A 478 -16.59 -12.67 5.32
C TRP A 478 -15.39 -11.71 5.30
N PRO A 479 -14.93 -11.21 6.45
CA PRO A 479 -13.72 -10.39 6.54
C PRO A 479 -12.46 -11.21 6.18
N CYS A 480 -11.31 -10.54 6.11
CA CYS A 480 -10.00 -11.19 5.96
C CYS A 480 -9.18 -10.98 7.23
N PHE A 481 -8.55 -12.05 7.72
CA PHE A 481 -7.58 -12.00 8.83
C PHE A 481 -6.13 -12.25 8.36
N TYR A 482 -5.93 -12.29 7.04
CA TYR A 482 -4.66 -12.53 6.35
C TYR A 482 -4.24 -11.33 5.50
N GLY A 483 -4.69 -10.15 5.93
CA GLY A 483 -4.35 -8.89 5.30
C GLY A 483 -5.09 -8.57 4.01
N ILE A 484 -6.36 -8.20 4.16
CA ILE A 484 -7.10 -7.34 3.23
C ILE A 484 -7.99 -6.49 4.14
N ASP A 485 -7.97 -5.16 4.01
CA ASP A 485 -8.79 -4.28 4.86
C ASP A 485 -10.27 -4.33 4.44
N PHE A 486 -10.95 -5.42 4.79
CA PHE A 486 -12.39 -5.55 4.59
C PHE A 486 -13.18 -4.94 5.74
N ALA A 487 -14.35 -4.44 5.39
CA ALA A 487 -15.36 -4.01 6.34
C ALA A 487 -15.78 -5.15 7.27
N SER A 488 -16.34 -4.82 8.44
CA SER A 488 -16.94 -5.81 9.33
C SER A 488 -18.09 -6.55 8.64
N ARG A 489 -18.41 -7.77 9.09
CA ARG A 489 -19.40 -8.63 8.41
C ARG A 489 -20.76 -7.96 8.19
N ALA A 490 -21.22 -7.17 9.15
CA ALA A 490 -22.49 -6.42 9.09
C ALA A 490 -22.46 -5.21 8.13
N GLU A 491 -21.29 -4.84 7.58
CA GLU A 491 -21.14 -3.81 6.55
C GLU A 491 -21.01 -4.40 5.12
N LEU A 492 -20.98 -5.74 4.98
CA LEU A 492 -20.87 -6.42 3.70
C LEU A 492 -22.26 -6.60 3.07
N ILE A 493 -22.49 -6.00 1.89
CA ILE A 493 -23.82 -5.99 1.23
C ILE A 493 -24.32 -7.39 0.83
N ALA A 494 -23.42 -8.36 0.68
CA ALA A 494 -23.76 -9.74 0.34
C ALA A 494 -24.10 -10.63 1.54
N ASN A 495 -24.08 -10.09 2.77
CA ASN A 495 -24.45 -10.83 3.96
C ASN A 495 -25.98 -10.90 4.09
N GLY A 496 -26.55 -12.07 3.82
CA GLY A 496 -28.00 -12.33 3.96
C GLY A 496 -28.89 -11.92 2.78
N LEU A 497 -28.35 -11.28 1.73
CA LEU A 497 -29.10 -10.89 0.53
C LEU A 497 -28.79 -11.77 -0.70
N SER A 498 -29.79 -11.99 -1.55
CA SER A 498 -29.65 -12.58 -2.89
C SER A 498 -29.17 -11.56 -3.94
N ALA A 499 -28.72 -12.05 -5.10
CA ALA A 499 -28.24 -11.17 -6.19
C ALA A 499 -29.33 -10.20 -6.69
N ASP A 500 -30.59 -10.62 -6.73
CA ASP A 500 -31.72 -9.78 -7.17
C ASP A 500 -32.08 -8.69 -6.14
N GLU A 501 -32.00 -9.01 -4.85
CA GLU A 501 -32.17 -8.04 -3.76
C GLU A 501 -31.03 -7.02 -3.74
N ILE A 502 -29.78 -7.47 -3.97
CA ILE A 502 -28.62 -6.58 -4.10
C ILE A 502 -28.79 -5.69 -5.34
N ALA A 503 -29.13 -6.24 -6.52
CA ALA A 503 -29.41 -5.47 -7.74
C ALA A 503 -30.46 -4.36 -7.49
N SER A 504 -31.57 -4.73 -6.86
CA SER A 504 -32.65 -3.82 -6.48
C SER A 504 -32.16 -2.72 -5.51
N SER A 505 -31.33 -3.08 -4.52
CA SER A 505 -30.76 -2.13 -3.55
C SER A 505 -29.71 -1.17 -4.14
N LEU A 506 -29.15 -1.51 -5.29
CA LEU A 506 -28.17 -0.73 -6.04
C LEU A 506 -28.81 0.08 -7.18
N GLY A 507 -30.00 -0.31 -7.64
CA GLY A 507 -30.71 0.29 -8.78
C GLY A 507 -30.31 -0.28 -10.15
N ALA A 508 -29.75 -1.50 -10.19
CA ALA A 508 -29.37 -2.20 -11.42
C ALA A 508 -30.52 -3.08 -11.94
N ASP A 509 -30.56 -3.27 -13.26
CA ASP A 509 -31.58 -4.06 -13.97
C ASP A 509 -31.30 -5.58 -13.89
N SER A 510 -30.02 -5.96 -13.74
CA SER A 510 -29.61 -7.30 -13.27
C SER A 510 -28.23 -7.25 -12.63
N LEU A 511 -27.91 -8.25 -11.80
CA LEU A 511 -26.59 -8.44 -11.19
C LEU A 511 -26.15 -9.89 -11.34
N GLY A 512 -24.98 -10.11 -11.93
CA GLY A 512 -24.31 -11.41 -11.97
C GLY A 512 -22.98 -11.35 -11.20
N TYR A 513 -22.72 -12.35 -10.37
CA TYR A 513 -21.42 -12.61 -9.76
C TYR A 513 -20.87 -13.92 -10.35
N ILE A 514 -19.59 -13.95 -10.72
CA ILE A 514 -18.95 -15.20 -11.15
C ILE A 514 -19.02 -16.25 -10.03
N SER A 515 -19.20 -17.51 -10.39
CA SER A 515 -19.14 -18.63 -9.45
C SER A 515 -17.77 -18.73 -8.77
N LEU A 516 -17.73 -19.37 -7.59
CA LEU A 516 -16.48 -19.63 -6.87
C LEU A 516 -15.59 -20.57 -7.68
N GLU A 517 -16.23 -21.55 -8.30
CA GLU A 517 -15.66 -22.55 -9.20
C GLU A 517 -15.03 -21.88 -10.43
N GLY A 518 -15.75 -20.93 -11.06
CA GLY A 518 -15.29 -20.16 -12.22
C GLY A 518 -14.12 -19.23 -11.91
N MET A 519 -14.19 -18.50 -10.79
CA MET A 519 -13.07 -17.67 -10.32
C MET A 519 -11.81 -18.51 -10.01
N ILE A 520 -11.98 -19.66 -9.35
CA ILE A 520 -10.87 -20.59 -9.07
C ILE A 520 -10.31 -21.17 -10.37
N ALA A 521 -11.16 -21.64 -11.29
CA ALA A 521 -10.74 -22.17 -12.58
C ALA A 521 -9.92 -21.15 -13.37
N ALA A 522 -10.34 -19.89 -13.42
CA ALA A 522 -9.61 -18.80 -14.08
C ALA A 522 -8.21 -18.53 -13.49
N SER A 523 -7.92 -18.93 -12.25
CA SER A 523 -6.57 -18.84 -11.65
C SER A 523 -5.60 -19.93 -12.13
N ASN A 524 -6.11 -20.99 -12.77
CA ASN A 524 -5.38 -22.23 -13.09
C ASN A 524 -4.71 -22.91 -11.86
N GLN A 525 -5.10 -22.59 -10.63
CA GLN A 525 -4.59 -23.22 -9.41
C GLN A 525 -5.57 -24.28 -8.86
N PRO A 526 -5.10 -25.31 -8.15
CA PRO A 526 -5.98 -26.21 -7.43
C PRO A 526 -6.77 -25.47 -6.33
N ALA A 527 -8.07 -25.74 -6.22
CA ALA A 527 -8.93 -25.16 -5.18
C ALA A 527 -8.39 -25.40 -3.75
N SER A 528 -7.83 -26.59 -3.52
CA SER A 528 -7.20 -27.00 -2.26
C SER A 528 -5.87 -26.31 -1.94
N GLU A 529 -5.36 -25.45 -2.82
CA GLU A 529 -4.12 -24.68 -2.62
C GLU A 529 -4.37 -23.15 -2.58
N LEU A 530 -5.63 -22.74 -2.47
CA LEU A 530 -6.07 -21.34 -2.43
C LEU A 530 -6.82 -21.00 -1.14
N CYS A 531 -6.57 -19.82 -0.60
CA CYS A 531 -7.44 -19.22 0.41
C CYS A 531 -8.60 -18.49 -0.29
N ALA A 532 -9.82 -19.00 -0.09
CA ALA A 532 -11.08 -18.40 -0.54
C ALA A 532 -11.98 -17.91 0.63
N ALA A 533 -11.42 -17.80 1.84
CA ALA A 533 -12.14 -17.56 3.09
C ALA A 533 -13.11 -16.37 3.07
N CYS A 534 -12.77 -15.29 2.34
CA CYS A 534 -13.60 -14.08 2.19
C CYS A 534 -14.96 -14.35 1.51
N PHE A 535 -15.08 -15.47 0.80
CA PHE A 535 -16.29 -15.94 0.12
C PHE A 535 -16.94 -17.13 0.86
N THR A 536 -16.12 -18.08 1.35
CA THR A 536 -16.60 -19.34 1.96
C THR A 536 -16.85 -19.24 3.47
N GLY A 537 -15.99 -18.51 4.19
CA GLY A 537 -15.90 -18.56 5.66
C GLY A 537 -14.98 -19.67 6.18
N GLU A 538 -14.32 -20.41 5.28
CA GLU A 538 -13.39 -21.49 5.61
C GLU A 538 -11.96 -20.96 5.61
N TYR A 539 -11.37 -20.88 6.80
CA TYR A 539 -10.07 -20.25 7.07
C TYR A 539 -8.96 -21.33 7.13
N PRO A 540 -7.99 -21.36 6.18
CA PRO A 540 -6.91 -22.36 6.12
C PRO A 540 -5.82 -22.21 7.21
N ILE A 541 -5.88 -21.13 7.99
CA ILE A 541 -5.10 -20.91 9.21
C ILE A 541 -6.09 -20.67 10.34
N GLU A 542 -5.93 -21.39 11.44
CA GLU A 542 -6.85 -21.30 12.57
C GLU A 542 -6.91 -19.87 13.13
N LEU A 543 -8.12 -19.44 13.51
CA LEU A 543 -8.36 -18.11 14.06
C LEU A 543 -8.57 -18.23 15.57
N PRO A 544 -7.84 -17.48 16.42
CA PRO A 544 -8.09 -17.49 17.86
C PRO A 544 -9.47 -16.92 18.20
N SER A 545 -9.86 -16.98 19.48
CA SER A 545 -11.17 -16.50 19.97
C SER A 545 -11.42 -15.03 19.60
N GLU A 546 -12.70 -14.63 19.53
CA GLU A 546 -13.09 -13.26 19.12
C GLU A 546 -12.48 -12.17 20.01
N GLU A 547 -12.15 -12.49 21.25
CA GLU A 547 -11.52 -11.59 22.24
C GLU A 547 -10.00 -11.45 22.05
N ARG A 548 -9.35 -12.36 21.31
CA ARG A 548 -7.89 -12.38 21.04
C ARG A 548 -7.55 -12.00 19.59
N ARG A 549 -8.49 -11.44 18.82
CA ARG A 549 -8.30 -11.01 17.42
C ARG A 549 -8.97 -9.67 17.10
N GLY A 550 -8.36 -8.89 16.22
CA GLY A 550 -8.96 -7.68 15.65
C GLY A 550 -7.93 -6.63 15.26
N LYS A 551 -8.27 -5.78 14.28
CA LYS A 551 -7.42 -4.70 13.76
C LYS A 551 -6.85 -3.78 14.84
N HIS A 552 -7.66 -3.47 15.85
CA HIS A 552 -7.31 -2.52 16.92
C HIS A 552 -6.98 -3.23 18.26
N LEU A 553 -6.67 -4.53 18.25
CA LEU A 553 -6.44 -5.35 19.45
C LEU A 553 -5.31 -4.82 20.36
N LEU A 554 -4.29 -4.19 19.74
CA LEU A 554 -3.13 -3.60 20.42
C LEU A 554 -3.29 -2.10 20.75
N GLU A 555 -4.41 -1.48 20.38
CA GLU A 555 -4.66 -0.06 20.70
C GLU A 555 -5.18 0.09 22.12
N MET A 556 -4.56 0.97 22.89
CA MET A 556 -5.07 1.33 24.21
C MET A 556 -6.35 2.16 24.05
N PRO A 557 -7.44 1.87 24.81
CA PRO A 557 -8.61 2.74 24.83
C PRO A 557 -8.23 4.16 25.20
N THR A 558 -8.74 5.16 24.45
CA THR A 558 -8.55 6.57 24.76
C THR A 558 -9.34 6.96 26.01
N MET A 559 -8.80 6.64 27.18
CA MET A 559 -9.30 7.17 28.45
C MET A 559 -9.03 8.68 28.52
N GLY A 560 -9.90 9.40 29.21
CA GLY A 560 -9.76 10.85 29.43
C GLY A 560 -8.52 11.20 30.27
N ASN A 561 -8.33 12.50 30.51
CA ASN A 561 -7.16 13.02 31.23
C ASN A 561 -6.84 12.22 32.51
N PRO A 562 -5.55 11.91 32.76
CA PRO A 562 -5.17 10.96 33.79
C PRO A 562 -5.21 11.58 35.20
N ASP A 563 -5.84 10.86 36.11
CA ASP A 563 -5.35 10.73 37.48
C ASP A 563 -4.74 9.31 37.63
N ASP A 564 -3.72 9.18 38.47
CA ASP A 564 -3.04 7.94 38.88
C ASP A 564 -2.47 7.02 37.77
N GLY A 565 -1.29 7.40 37.25
CA GLY A 565 -0.59 6.66 36.20
C GLY A 565 0.01 5.31 36.62
N LEU A 566 -0.52 4.23 36.06
CA LEU A 566 0.10 2.89 36.00
C LEU A 566 -0.19 2.27 34.63
N HIS A 567 0.84 2.10 33.79
CA HIS A 567 0.69 1.54 32.44
C HIS A 567 1.03 0.05 32.41
N SER A 568 0.01 -0.79 32.16
CA SER A 568 0.18 -2.13 31.59
C SER A 568 -0.60 -2.21 30.29
N LEU A 569 -0.04 -2.87 29.28
CA LEU A 569 -0.78 -3.20 28.06
C LEU A 569 -1.84 -4.25 28.42
N THR A 570 -3.11 -3.89 28.28
CA THR A 570 -4.26 -4.80 28.44
C THR A 570 -5.07 -4.80 27.16
N VAL A 571 -5.44 -5.99 26.70
CA VAL A 571 -6.13 -6.21 25.42
C VAL A 571 -7.49 -5.53 25.42
N GLY A 572 -7.72 -4.65 24.44
CA GLY A 572 -8.99 -3.95 24.25
C GLY A 572 -10.00 -4.83 23.49
N ALA A 573 -11.22 -4.96 24.00
CA ALA A 573 -12.29 -5.78 23.39
C ALA A 573 -12.95 -5.12 22.15
N GLY A 574 -12.14 -4.70 21.18
CA GLY A 574 -12.56 -4.01 19.96
C GLY A 574 -12.93 -4.95 18.81
N GLY A 575 -14.05 -5.69 18.90
CA GLY A 575 -14.53 -6.52 17.79
C GLY A 575 -15.49 -7.68 18.11
N ALA A 576 -16.08 -7.73 19.32
CA ALA A 576 -16.76 -8.89 19.91
C ALA A 576 -18.12 -9.29 19.28
N GLY A 577 -18.14 -9.54 17.97
CA GLY A 577 -19.31 -10.08 17.25
C GLY A 577 -19.10 -10.27 15.74
N ALA A 578 -17.88 -10.05 15.22
CA ALA A 578 -17.61 -9.94 13.79
C ALA A 578 -17.91 -11.20 12.95
N LEU A 579 -17.97 -12.40 13.54
CA LEU A 579 -18.46 -13.61 12.85
C LEU A 579 -19.90 -13.99 13.21
N GLN A 580 -20.43 -13.52 14.35
CA GLN A 580 -21.66 -14.05 14.96
C GLN A 580 -22.94 -13.24 14.66
N HIS A 581 -22.80 -11.96 14.30
CA HIS A 581 -23.94 -11.09 14.00
C HIS A 581 -23.95 -10.67 12.53
N PRO A 582 -25.10 -10.78 11.84
CA PRO A 582 -25.21 -10.43 10.43
C PRO A 582 -25.41 -8.93 10.18
#